data_AF-A0A2E6H4Q5-F1
#
_entry.id   AF-A0A2E6H4Q5-F1
#
_cell.length_a   1.000
_cell.length_b   1.000
_cell.length_c   1.000
_cell.angle_alpha   90.00
_cell.angle_beta   90.00
_cell.angle_gamma   90.00
#
_symmetry.space_group_name_H-M   'P 1'
#
loop_
_entity.id
_entity.type
_entity.pdbx_description
1 polymer ?
#
loop_
_entity_poly.entity_id
_entity_poly.type
_entity_poly.pdbx_seq_one_letter_code
_entity_poly.pdbx_strand_id
1 'polypeptide(L)'
;MLVDNLKHVKMMEEAGFDENQSRTLITIWSSIVELNLATKDDYLLLKKDLEIAFLRERKATDDKFSGLDEKFIEIDKRFIKIEKRLDAVEESIKHLPGKLLNQFIFVAFAMVSSMVALGKLGIL
;
A
#
# COMPACT_ATOMS: atom_id res chain seq x y z
N MET A 1 -27.76 36.00 2.39
CA MET A 1 -29.19 35.61 2.47
C MET A 1 -29.82 36.68 3.34
N LEU A 2 -30.63 37.58 2.78
CA LEU A 2 -31.21 38.68 3.55
C LEU A 2 -32.55 38.19 4.11
N VAL A 3 -32.66 38.09 5.43
CA VAL A 3 -33.97 37.93 6.08
C VAL A 3 -34.80 39.16 5.70
N ASP A 4 -36.01 38.94 5.19
CA ASP A 4 -36.93 40.05 4.87
C ASP A 4 -37.51 40.63 6.17
N ASN A 5 -36.71 41.50 6.79
CA ASN A 5 -37.04 42.14 8.06
C ASN A 5 -38.38 42.92 7.97
N LEU A 6 -38.73 43.45 6.79
CA LEU A 6 -39.96 44.23 6.61
C LEU A 6 -41.21 43.36 6.72
N LYS A 7 -41.17 42.16 6.13
CA LYS A 7 -42.27 41.19 6.24
C LYS A 7 -42.50 40.76 7.68
N HIS A 8 -41.43 40.51 8.43
CA HIS A 8 -41.53 40.04 9.81
C HIS A 8 -41.95 41.14 10.79
N VAL A 9 -41.56 42.40 10.57
CA VAL A 9 -42.05 43.54 11.37
C VAL A 9 -43.57 43.69 11.21
N LYS A 10 -44.10 43.63 9.98
CA LYS A 10 -45.56 43.71 9.74
C LYS A 10 -46.33 42.58 10.41
N MET A 11 -45.81 41.37 10.38
CA MET A 11 -46.44 40.23 11.07
C MET A 11 -46.49 40.40 12.59
N MET A 12 -45.48 41.05 13.18
CA MET A 12 -45.47 41.35 14.61
C MET A 12 -46.44 42.48 14.97
N GLU A 13 -46.53 43.51 14.12
CA GLU A 13 -47.54 44.57 14.26
C GLU A 13 -48.97 44.01 14.19
N GLU A 14 -49.24 43.11 13.24
CA GLU A 14 -50.52 42.40 13.12
C GLU A 14 -50.83 41.49 14.32
N ALA A 15 -49.79 41.01 15.02
CA ALA A 15 -49.91 40.24 16.26
C ALA A 15 -50.06 41.11 17.51
N GLY A 16 -50.10 42.44 17.37
CA GLY A 16 -50.33 43.40 18.45
C GLY A 16 -49.07 43.94 19.13
N PHE A 17 -47.88 43.71 18.58
CA PHE A 17 -46.65 44.37 19.04
C PHE A 17 -46.54 45.78 18.45
N ASP A 18 -45.96 46.71 19.19
CA ASP A 18 -45.69 48.04 18.61
C ASP A 18 -44.53 47.99 17.60
N GLU A 19 -44.45 48.99 16.72
CA GLU A 19 -43.44 49.06 15.65
C GLU A 19 -42.01 49.03 16.22
N ASN A 20 -41.77 49.72 17.35
CA ASN A 20 -40.45 49.80 17.96
C ASN A 20 -40.04 48.46 18.59
N GLN A 21 -40.97 47.76 19.26
CA GLN A 21 -40.78 46.39 19.75
C GLN A 21 -40.47 45.43 18.61
N SER A 22 -41.26 45.49 17.53
CA SER A 22 -41.13 44.63 16.36
C SER A 22 -39.78 44.82 15.67
N ARG A 23 -39.37 46.07 15.42
CA ARG A 23 -38.06 46.39 14.84
C ARG A 23 -36.89 45.96 15.73
N THR A 24 -37.03 46.12 17.04
CA THR A 24 -35.99 45.72 18.00
C THR A 24 -35.80 44.21 18.00
N LEU A 25 -36.89 43.44 18.09
CA LEU A 25 -36.84 41.98 18.10
C LEU A 25 -36.30 41.40 16.78
N ILE A 26 -36.72 41.96 15.64
CA ILE A 26 -36.22 41.53 14.32
C ILE A 26 -34.74 41.88 14.14
N THR A 27 -34.29 43.05 14.60
CA THR A 27 -32.87 43.39 14.56
C THR A 27 -32.04 42.43 15.40
N ILE A 28 -32.46 42.14 16.63
CA ILE A 28 -31.76 41.19 17.52
C ILE A 28 -31.72 39.80 16.89
N TRP A 29 -32.85 39.30 16.38
CA TRP A 29 -32.93 37.99 15.76
C TRP A 29 -32.07 37.90 14.50
N SER A 30 -32.10 38.93 13.65
CA SER A 30 -31.27 38.99 12.44
C SER A 30 -29.77 39.03 12.78
N SER A 31 -29.36 39.79 13.80
CA SER A 31 -27.97 39.76 14.27
C SER A 31 -27.57 38.38 14.83
N ILE A 32 -28.46 37.70 15.58
CA ILE A 32 -28.20 36.34 16.09
C ILE A 32 -28.07 35.34 14.95
N VAL A 33 -28.93 35.43 13.94
CA VAL A 33 -28.91 34.56 12.77
C VAL A 33 -27.67 34.82 11.92
N GLU A 34 -27.29 36.08 11.71
CA GLU A 34 -26.05 36.44 11.00
C GLU A 34 -24.79 35.96 11.71
N LEU A 35 -24.78 35.97 13.05
CA LEU A 35 -23.66 35.45 13.85
C LEU A 35 -23.58 33.92 13.89
N ASN A 36 -24.70 33.20 13.71
CA ASN A 36 -24.77 31.75 13.83
C ASN A 36 -24.84 31.00 12.49
N LEU A 37 -24.98 31.69 11.36
CA LEU A 37 -24.96 31.07 10.04
C LEU A 37 -23.52 31.02 9.50
N ALA A 38 -23.03 29.81 9.22
CA ALA A 38 -21.86 29.66 8.35
C ALA A 38 -22.17 30.32 7.00
N THR A 39 -21.37 31.30 6.63
CA THR A 39 -21.54 32.01 5.37
C THR A 39 -21.21 31.08 4.20
N LYS A 40 -21.66 31.44 2.99
CA LYS A 40 -21.26 30.72 1.77
C LYS A 40 -19.73 30.68 1.62
N ASP A 41 -19.05 31.71 2.11
CA ASP A 41 -17.59 31.82 2.07
C ASP A 41 -16.93 30.85 3.05
N ASP A 42 -17.50 30.67 4.26
CA ASP A 42 -17.05 29.65 5.22
C ASP A 42 -17.21 28.23 4.66
N TYR A 43 -18.34 27.97 3.98
CA TYR A 43 -18.54 26.70 3.28
C TYR A 43 -17.51 26.48 2.17
N LEU A 44 -17.19 27.52 1.41
CA LEU A 44 -16.20 27.44 0.32
C LEU A 44 -14.79 27.18 0.87
N LEU A 45 -14.44 27.83 1.98
CA LEU A 45 -13.18 27.61 2.68
C LEU A 45 -13.08 26.17 3.20
N LEU A 46 -14.11 25.69 3.89
CA LEU A 46 -14.17 24.32 4.39
C LEU A 46 -14.07 23.30 3.24
N LYS A 47 -14.77 23.54 2.13
CA LYS A 47 -14.70 22.68 0.95
C LYS A 47 -13.28 22.61 0.39
N LYS A 48 -12.60 23.74 0.30
CA LYS A 48 -11.22 23.81 -0.19
C LYS A 48 -10.26 23.08 0.75
N ASP A 49 -10.40 23.27 2.06
CA ASP A 49 -9.55 22.60 3.05
C ASP A 49 -9.75 21.08 3.02
N LEU A 50 -11.00 20.63 2.87
CA LEU A 50 -11.32 19.22 2.70
C LEU A 50 -10.71 18.64 1.42
N GLU A 51 -10.77 19.37 0.31
CA GLU A 51 -10.18 18.96 -0.97
C GLU A 51 -8.65 18.83 -0.84
N ILE A 52 -7.99 19.79 -0.19
CA ILE A 52 -6.55 19.75 0.07
C ILE A 52 -6.19 18.55 0.96
N ALA A 53 -6.95 18.30 2.03
CA ALA A 53 -6.73 17.17 2.91
C ALA A 53 -6.88 15.83 2.16
N PHE A 54 -7.93 15.70 1.35
CA PHE A 54 -8.16 14.51 0.55
C PHE A 54 -7.04 14.26 -0.47
N LEU A 55 -6.57 15.30 -1.15
CA LEU A 55 -5.45 15.20 -2.09
C LEU A 55 -4.15 14.77 -1.40
N ARG A 56 -3.90 15.26 -0.18
CA ARG A 56 -2.73 14.87 0.60
C ARG A 56 -2.79 13.39 0.98
N GLU A 57 -3.92 12.92 1.47
CA GLU A 57 -4.12 11.51 1.83
C GLU A 57 -4.02 10.59 0.61
N ARG A 58 -4.58 11.00 -0.53
CA ARG A 58 -4.44 10.26 -1.78
C ARG A 58 -2.98 10.14 -2.18
N LYS A 59 -2.23 11.25 -2.17
CA LYS A 59 -0.80 11.22 -2.50
C LYS A 59 0.00 10.34 -1.55
N ALA A 60 -0.23 10.45 -0.24
CA ALA A 60 0.45 9.61 0.76
C ALA A 60 0.14 8.12 0.55
N THR A 61 -1.05 7.80 0.06
CA THR A 61 -1.45 6.44 -0.31
C THR A 61 -0.72 5.98 -1.57
N ASP A 62 -0.69 6.80 -2.62
CA ASP A 62 0.02 6.52 -3.87
C ASP A 62 1.52 6.27 -3.61
N ASP A 63 2.18 7.12 -2.82
CA ASP A 63 3.59 6.99 -2.46
C ASP A 63 3.88 5.65 -1.74
N LYS A 64 2.98 5.23 -0.84
CA LYS A 64 3.09 3.92 -0.16
C LYS A 64 2.95 2.75 -1.13
N PHE A 65 2.03 2.83 -2.08
CA PHE A 65 1.85 1.79 -3.10
C PHE A 65 3.05 1.71 -4.04
N SER A 66 3.60 2.84 -4.50
CA SER A 66 4.84 2.83 -5.28
C SER A 66 6.01 2.20 -4.53
N GLY A 67 6.14 2.47 -3.22
CA GLY A 67 7.14 1.82 -2.38
C GLY A 67 6.91 0.31 -2.18
N LEU A 68 5.68 -0.18 -2.32
CA LEU A 68 5.39 -1.62 -2.35
C LEU A 68 5.78 -2.25 -3.69
N ASP A 69 5.49 -1.58 -4.80
CA ASP A 69 5.86 -2.06 -6.14
C ASP A 69 7.38 -2.28 -6.26
N GLU A 70 8.18 -1.34 -5.75
CA GLU A 70 9.65 -1.49 -5.72
C GLU A 70 10.11 -2.71 -4.91
N LYS A 71 9.47 -2.96 -3.75
CA LYS A 71 9.76 -4.13 -2.92
C LYS A 71 9.38 -5.43 -3.60
N PHE A 72 8.25 -5.46 -4.32
CA PHE A 72 7.84 -6.63 -5.10
C PHE A 72 8.84 -6.93 -6.22
N ILE A 73 9.33 -5.91 -6.94
CA ILE A 73 10.39 -6.07 -7.94
C ILE A 73 11.68 -6.64 -7.32
N GLU A 74 12.05 -6.20 -6.11
CA GLU A 74 13.21 -6.75 -5.40
C GLU A 74 12.99 -8.23 -5.00
N ILE A 75 11.79 -8.55 -4.51
CA ILE A 75 11.40 -9.93 -4.18
C ILE A 75 11.50 -10.84 -5.41
N ASP A 76 10.97 -10.41 -6.56
CA ASP A 76 11.05 -11.17 -7.81
C ASP A 76 12.50 -11.45 -8.22
N LYS A 77 13.38 -10.45 -8.13
CA LYS A 77 14.82 -10.63 -8.40
C LYS A 77 15.45 -11.67 -7.46
N ARG A 78 15.05 -11.68 -6.19
CA ARG A 78 15.53 -12.68 -5.23
C ARG A 78 15.01 -14.07 -5.55
N PHE A 79 13.76 -14.22 -5.97
CA PHE A 79 13.19 -15.50 -6.40
C PHE A 79 13.92 -16.05 -7.63
N ILE A 80 14.17 -15.24 -8.66
CA ILE A 80 14.96 -15.64 -9.84
C ILE A 80 16.36 -16.14 -9.42
N LYS A 81 16.99 -15.48 -8.45
CA LYS A 81 18.29 -15.93 -7.93
C LYS A 81 18.19 -17.26 -7.18
N ILE A 82 17.11 -17.50 -6.46
CA ILE A 82 16.85 -18.77 -5.76
C ILE A 82 16.63 -19.88 -6.79
N GLU A 83 15.80 -19.66 -7.81
CA GLU A 83 15.56 -20.62 -8.90
C GLU A 83 16.86 -21.06 -9.54
N LYS A 84 17.72 -20.12 -9.94
CA LYS A 84 19.05 -20.45 -10.51
C LYS A 84 19.92 -21.30 -9.59
N ARG A 85 19.85 -21.09 -8.28
CA ARG A 85 20.60 -21.91 -7.30
C ARG A 85 20.00 -23.29 -7.17
N LEU A 86 18.67 -23.41 -7.24
CA LEU A 86 17.97 -24.69 -7.22
C LEU A 86 18.28 -25.50 -8.48
N ASP A 87 18.29 -24.87 -9.66
CA ASP A 87 18.69 -25.51 -10.91
C ASP A 87 20.11 -26.08 -10.83
N ALA A 88 21.07 -25.30 -10.28
CA ALA A 88 22.44 -25.75 -10.10
C ALA A 88 22.58 -26.91 -9.09
N VAL A 89 21.74 -26.92 -8.05
CA VAL A 89 21.66 -28.03 -7.09
C VAL A 89 21.08 -29.27 -7.78
N GLU A 90 20.02 -29.12 -8.55
CA GLU A 90 19.40 -30.21 -9.32
C GLU A 90 20.41 -30.83 -10.28
N GLU A 91 21.16 -30.02 -11.03
CA GLU A 91 22.23 -30.48 -11.92
C GLU A 91 23.32 -31.23 -11.15
N SER A 92 23.77 -30.67 -10.02
CA SER A 92 24.78 -31.31 -9.17
C SER A 92 24.33 -32.70 -8.69
N ILE A 93 23.05 -32.82 -8.28
CA ILE A 93 22.47 -34.09 -7.84
C ILE A 93 22.37 -35.09 -9.01
N LYS A 94 21.95 -34.66 -10.20
CA LYS A 94 21.89 -35.52 -11.40
C LYS A 94 23.24 -36.13 -11.78
N HIS A 95 24.34 -35.44 -11.51
CA HIS A 95 25.69 -35.93 -11.82
C HIS A 95 26.31 -36.83 -10.73
N LEU A 96 25.74 -36.93 -9.53
CA LEU A 96 26.27 -37.79 -8.46
C LEU A 96 26.37 -39.28 -8.84
N PRO A 97 25.33 -39.91 -9.43
CA PRO A 97 25.39 -41.34 -9.78
C PRO A 97 26.50 -41.64 -10.80
N GLY A 98 26.68 -40.79 -11.80
CA GLY A 98 27.73 -40.97 -12.81
C GLY A 98 29.14 -40.87 -12.23
N LYS A 99 29.37 -39.92 -11.30
CA LYS A 99 30.65 -39.80 -10.59
C LYS A 99 30.95 -41.04 -9.74
N LEU A 100 29.95 -41.56 -9.03
CA LEU A 100 30.08 -42.78 -8.22
C LEU A 100 30.33 -44.01 -9.09
N LEU A 101 29.62 -44.15 -10.22
CA LEU A 101 29.81 -45.25 -11.16
C LEU A 101 31.24 -45.25 -11.74
N ASN A 102 31.77 -44.09 -12.14
CA ASN A 102 33.14 -43.99 -12.62
C ASN A 102 34.18 -44.35 -11.55
N GLN A 103 33.98 -43.91 -10.30
CA GLN A 103 34.85 -44.31 -9.19
C GLN A 103 34.80 -45.83 -8.95
N PHE A 104 33.61 -46.42 -8.99
CA PHE A 104 33.44 -47.86 -8.82
C PHE A 104 34.14 -48.65 -9.93
N ILE A 105 33.98 -48.24 -11.20
CA ILE A 105 34.66 -48.86 -12.35
C ILE A 105 36.18 -48.79 -12.19
N PHE A 106 36.72 -47.64 -11.79
CA PHE A 106 38.16 -47.48 -11.57
C PHE A 106 38.69 -48.43 -10.48
N VAL A 107 38.00 -48.50 -9.34
CA VAL A 107 38.36 -49.40 -8.23
C VAL A 107 38.28 -50.87 -8.66
N ALA A 108 37.21 -51.26 -9.36
CA ALA A 108 37.06 -52.62 -9.88
C ALA A 108 38.19 -52.99 -10.84
N PHE A 109 38.56 -52.09 -11.75
CA PHE A 109 39.67 -52.31 -12.68
C PHE A 109 41.02 -52.44 -11.96
N ALA A 110 41.29 -51.58 -10.97
CA ALA A 110 42.50 -51.65 -10.15
C ALA A 110 42.60 -52.98 -9.38
N MET A 111 41.50 -53.46 -8.81
CA MET A 111 41.45 -54.76 -8.13
C MET A 111 41.78 -55.92 -9.08
N VAL A 112 41.14 -55.94 -10.25
CA VAL A 112 41.38 -56.99 -11.27
C VAL A 112 42.84 -56.97 -11.73
N SER A 113 43.40 -55.79 -12.01
CA SER A 113 44.80 -55.65 -12.42
C SER A 113 45.77 -56.16 -11.34
N SER A 114 45.51 -55.85 -10.07
CA SER A 114 46.31 -56.34 -8.95
C SER A 114 46.23 -57.86 -8.79
N MET A 115 45.05 -58.45 -8.95
CA MET A 115 44.89 -59.92 -8.92
C MET A 115 45.68 -60.61 -10.04
N VAL A 116 45.64 -60.07 -11.26
CA VAL A 116 46.40 -60.60 -12.39
C VAL A 116 47.90 -60.49 -12.16
N ALA A 117 48.38 -59.37 -11.60
CA ALA A 117 49.79 -59.18 -11.28
C ALA A 117 50.28 -60.17 -10.22
N LEU A 118 49.49 -60.42 -9.17
CA LEU A 118 49.81 -61.40 -8.12
C LEU A 118 49.88 -62.83 -8.65
N GLY A 119 48.96 -63.23 -9.54
CA GLY A 119 48.99 -64.55 -10.17
C GLY A 119 50.21 -64.78 -11.07
N LYS A 120 50.69 -63.74 -11.78
CA LYS A 120 51.93 -63.83 -12.58
C LYS A 120 53.20 -63.95 -11.73
N LEU A 121 53.16 -63.44 -10.49
CA LEU A 121 54.28 -63.51 -9.54
C LEU A 121 54.31 -64.81 -8.72
N GLY A 122 53.33 -65.71 -8.88
CA GLY A 122 53.25 -66.97 -8.13
C GLY A 122 52.95 -66.79 -6.64
N ILE A 123 52.39 -65.64 -6.24
CA ILE A 123 52.07 -65.28 -4.85
C ILE A 123 50.64 -65.75 -4.46
N LEU A 124 49.92 -66.35 -5.41
CA LEU A 124 48.58 -66.89 -5.26
C LEU A 124 48.50 -68.29 -5.86
#